data_AF-A0A1X9YTD7-F1
#
_entry.id   AF-A0A1X9YTD7-F1
#
_cell.length_a   1.000
_cell.length_b   1.000
_cell.length_c   1.000
_cell.angle_alpha   90.00
_cell.angle_beta   90.00
_cell.angle_gamma   90.00
#
_symmetry.space_group_name_H-M   'P 1'
#
loop_
_entity.id
_entity.type
_entity.pdbx_description
1 polymer ?
#
loop_
_entity_poly.entity_id
_entity_poly.type
_entity_poly.pdbx_seq_one_letter_code
_entity_poly.pdbx_strand_id
1 'polypeptide(L)'
;MDGIKKSSTPFAALKFGHFLYLLLFLAVAAAGCSGREFIQEEASTDPEGPEAPPPYDGRLLAQVVFDSVDYIVPTTQLMQPFIREFGDGTVVDKVMIRKVQETKEDEPAYYLVGLGMQNGAFRSMALELDLAADNSLYLSSNGAKHMCKSSAGCGFCYFTFSGNRITGCECSSRAPGNNCEHRFTEKNTLLKDVPVLRSTREGRGAGKR
;
A
#
# COMPACT_ATOMS: atom_id res chain seq x y z
N MET A 1 -23.01 -28.29 -80.20
CA MET A 1 -22.18 -28.22 -78.97
C MET A 1 -23.13 -27.84 -77.85
N ASP A 2 -23.75 -28.83 -77.21
CA ASP A 2 -24.63 -28.62 -76.06
C ASP A 2 -24.40 -29.78 -75.08
N GLY A 3 -23.76 -29.47 -73.96
CA GLY A 3 -23.40 -30.44 -72.92
C GLY A 3 -24.23 -30.21 -71.67
N ILE A 4 -25.25 -31.03 -71.47
CA ILE A 4 -26.05 -31.06 -70.24
C ILE A 4 -25.30 -31.94 -69.23
N LYS A 5 -24.75 -31.33 -68.17
CA LYS A 5 -24.10 -32.04 -67.04
C LYS A 5 -25.08 -32.18 -65.87
N LYS A 6 -25.24 -33.42 -65.42
CA LYS A 6 -26.08 -33.91 -64.30
C LYS A 6 -25.81 -33.20 -62.96
N SER A 7 -26.89 -32.93 -62.23
CA SER A 7 -26.90 -32.66 -60.80
C SER A 7 -26.85 -33.95 -59.98
N SER A 8 -25.98 -34.03 -58.98
CA SER A 8 -26.17 -34.86 -57.77
C SER A 8 -25.10 -34.56 -56.73
N THR A 9 -25.49 -33.96 -55.60
CA THR A 9 -24.73 -33.96 -54.35
C THR A 9 -25.62 -34.53 -53.24
N PRO A 10 -25.13 -35.51 -52.47
CA PRO A 10 -25.57 -35.66 -51.09
C PRO A 10 -24.33 -35.56 -50.18
N PHE A 11 -24.29 -34.52 -49.35
CA PHE A 11 -23.35 -34.46 -48.24
C PHE A 11 -24.07 -33.86 -47.04
N ALA A 12 -24.44 -34.72 -46.09
CA ALA A 12 -24.48 -34.40 -44.67
C ALA A 12 -24.62 -35.69 -43.88
N ALA A 13 -23.53 -36.46 -43.80
CA ALA A 13 -23.34 -37.38 -42.69
C ALA A 13 -23.17 -36.52 -41.43
N LEU A 14 -24.27 -36.33 -40.70
CA LEU A 14 -24.28 -35.61 -39.43
C LEU A 14 -23.45 -36.42 -38.42
N LYS A 15 -22.36 -35.82 -37.96
CA LYS A 15 -21.32 -36.46 -37.16
C LYS A 15 -21.88 -36.97 -35.83
N PHE A 16 -22.01 -38.29 -35.71
CA PHE A 16 -22.39 -39.04 -34.50
C PHE A 16 -21.57 -38.66 -33.25
N GLY A 17 -20.36 -38.11 -33.43
CA GLY A 17 -19.50 -37.67 -32.33
C GLY A 17 -20.00 -36.44 -31.57
N HIS A 18 -20.77 -35.54 -32.18
CA HIS A 18 -21.30 -34.37 -31.46
C HIS A 18 -22.48 -34.71 -30.56
N PHE A 19 -23.25 -35.75 -30.91
CA PHE A 19 -24.36 -36.23 -30.10
C PHE A 19 -23.86 -36.87 -28.79
N LEU A 20 -22.71 -37.55 -28.84
CA LEU A 20 -22.08 -38.17 -27.68
C LEU A 20 -21.51 -37.13 -26.70
N TYR A 21 -20.93 -36.04 -27.21
CA TYR A 21 -20.45 -34.93 -26.39
C TYR A 21 -21.60 -34.15 -25.72
N LEU A 22 -22.73 -34.00 -26.41
CA LEU A 22 -23.90 -33.32 -25.87
C LEU A 22 -24.59 -34.15 -24.77
N LEU A 23 -24.61 -35.47 -24.90
CA LEU A 23 -25.07 -36.40 -23.86
C LEU A 23 -24.15 -36.39 -22.63
N LEU A 24 -22.83 -36.32 -22.83
CA LEU A 24 -21.87 -36.21 -21.72
C LEU A 24 -22.04 -34.90 -20.94
N PHE A 25 -22.28 -33.78 -21.63
CA PHE A 25 -22.52 -32.49 -20.99
C PHE A 25 -23.84 -32.47 -20.19
N LEU A 26 -24.90 -33.10 -20.71
CA LEU A 26 -26.17 -33.24 -19.98
C LEU A 26 -26.05 -34.15 -18.75
N ALA A 27 -25.26 -35.23 -18.82
CA ALA A 27 -25.03 -36.11 -17.68
C ALA A 27 -24.29 -35.41 -16.52
N VAL A 28 -23.35 -34.52 -16.82
CA VAL A 28 -22.63 -33.73 -15.80
C VAL A 28 -23.54 -32.67 -15.16
N ALA A 29 -24.49 -32.10 -15.91
CA ALA A 29 -25.44 -31.12 -15.37
C ALA A 29 -26.50 -31.73 -14.44
N ALA A 30 -26.87 -33.01 -14.63
CA ALA A 30 -27.86 -33.70 -13.80
C ALA A 30 -27.31 -34.23 -12.46
N ALA A 31 -25.98 -34.26 -12.28
CA ALA A 31 -25.36 -34.69 -11.02
C ALA A 31 -25.35 -33.59 -9.92
N GLY A 32 -25.83 -32.38 -10.22
CA GLY A 32 -25.76 -31.22 -9.32
C GLY A 32 -26.93 -31.03 -8.34
N CYS A 33 -27.91 -31.94 -8.28
CA CYS A 33 -29.08 -31.78 -7.40
C CYS A 33 -29.46 -33.12 -6.74
N SER A 34 -28.59 -33.65 -5.87
CA SER A 34 -29.04 -34.60 -4.84
C SER A 34 -29.39 -33.81 -3.59
N GLY A 35 -30.64 -33.95 -3.16
CA GLY A 35 -31.19 -33.35 -1.96
C GLY A 35 -30.41 -33.76 -0.71
N ARG A 36 -30.32 -32.79 0.19
CA ARG A 36 -29.69 -32.84 1.51
C ARG A 36 -30.48 -33.82 2.41
N GLU A 37 -29.97 -35.04 2.61
CA GLU A 37 -30.40 -35.86 3.74
C GLU A 37 -29.82 -35.29 5.03
N PHE A 38 -30.72 -35.07 5.98
CA PHE A 38 -30.47 -34.57 7.31
C PHE A 38 -29.88 -35.71 8.15
N ILE A 39 -28.58 -35.67 8.41
CA ILE A 39 -27.95 -36.45 9.49
C ILE A 39 -27.55 -35.44 10.57
N GLN A 40 -28.23 -35.53 11.70
CA GLN A 40 -27.94 -34.83 12.95
C GLN A 40 -27.20 -35.81 13.86
N GLU A 41 -25.89 -35.63 14.03
CA GLU A 41 -24.97 -36.22 15.02
C GLU A 41 -23.55 -35.82 14.56
N GLU A 42 -22.63 -35.25 15.30
CA GLU A 42 -22.51 -34.79 16.68
C GLU A 42 -21.62 -33.53 16.68
N ALA A 43 -21.67 -32.75 17.76
CA ALA A 43 -20.80 -31.60 17.96
C ALA A 43 -19.34 -32.04 18.10
N SER A 44 -18.53 -31.79 17.07
CA SER A 44 -17.07 -31.79 17.20
C SER A 44 -16.47 -30.66 16.37
N THR A 45 -16.09 -29.61 17.09
CA THR A 45 -15.08 -28.59 16.83
C THR A 45 -14.98 -28.09 15.38
N ASP A 46 -15.38 -26.83 15.19
CA ASP A 46 -15.22 -26.06 13.96
C ASP A 46 -13.88 -26.32 13.25
N PRO A 47 -13.87 -26.56 11.92
CA PRO A 47 -12.64 -26.47 11.16
C PRO A 47 -12.26 -24.99 11.13
N GLU A 48 -11.18 -24.65 11.83
CA GLU A 48 -10.51 -23.35 11.80
C GLU A 48 -10.11 -23.04 10.35
N GLY A 49 -11.04 -22.47 9.59
CA GLY A 49 -10.77 -21.90 8.27
C GLY A 49 -9.75 -20.79 8.42
N PRO A 50 -8.93 -20.52 7.40
CA PRO A 50 -7.91 -19.47 7.49
C PRO A 50 -8.58 -18.16 7.89
N GLU A 51 -8.22 -17.67 9.08
CA GLU A 51 -8.70 -16.41 9.63
C GLU A 51 -8.49 -15.31 8.58
N ALA A 52 -9.57 -14.62 8.20
CA ALA A 52 -9.48 -13.59 7.18
C ALA A 52 -8.46 -12.53 7.65
N PRO A 53 -7.54 -12.08 6.78
CA PRO A 53 -6.55 -11.09 7.16
C PRO A 53 -7.26 -9.84 7.70
N PRO A 54 -6.71 -9.18 8.73
CA PRO A 54 -7.33 -8.03 9.35
C PRO A 54 -7.55 -6.92 8.30
N PRO A 55 -8.62 -6.10 8.43
CA PRO A 55 -8.87 -4.99 7.53
C PRO A 55 -7.66 -4.06 7.41
N TYR A 56 -7.30 -3.69 6.19
CA TYR A 56 -6.24 -2.71 5.95
C TYR A 56 -6.62 -1.35 6.52
N ASP A 57 -5.73 -0.76 7.32
CA ASP A 57 -5.97 0.48 8.07
C ASP A 57 -5.31 1.73 7.47
N GLY A 58 -4.73 1.59 6.27
CA GLY A 58 -4.00 2.67 5.61
C GLY A 58 -4.88 3.85 5.24
N ARG A 59 -4.35 5.06 5.47
CA ARG A 59 -5.00 6.32 5.09
C ARG A 59 -4.31 6.95 3.90
N LEU A 60 -5.10 7.35 2.91
CA LEU A 60 -4.62 8.01 1.70
C LEU A 60 -4.05 9.40 2.03
N LEU A 61 -2.79 9.64 1.69
CA LEU A 61 -2.12 10.91 1.96
C LEU A 61 -1.79 11.70 0.69
N ALA A 62 -1.40 11.00 -0.37
CA ALA A 62 -0.92 11.60 -1.59
C ALA A 62 -1.07 10.63 -2.77
N GLN A 63 -0.72 11.10 -3.96
CA GLN A 63 -0.65 10.30 -5.16
C GLN A 63 0.60 10.70 -5.95
N VAL A 64 1.26 9.73 -6.56
CA VAL A 64 2.36 9.99 -7.49
C VAL A 64 1.77 10.33 -8.86
N VAL A 65 2.12 11.50 -9.37
CA VAL A 65 1.71 11.98 -10.69
C VAL A 65 2.97 12.28 -11.49
N PHE A 66 3.21 11.48 -12.52
CA PHE A 66 4.47 11.40 -13.25
C PHE A 66 5.64 11.03 -12.32
N ASP A 67 6.47 12.00 -11.94
CA ASP A 67 7.59 11.81 -11.00
C ASP A 67 7.48 12.77 -9.79
N SER A 68 6.29 13.34 -9.58
CA SER A 68 6.00 14.29 -8.50
C SER A 68 4.95 13.73 -7.56
N VAL A 69 4.98 14.18 -6.31
CA VAL A 69 3.98 13.80 -5.30
C VAL A 69 2.92 14.89 -5.19
N ASP A 70 1.68 14.56 -5.54
CA ASP A 70 0.50 15.39 -5.35
C ASP A 70 -0.15 15.10 -3.99
N TYR A 71 -0.19 16.08 -3.10
CA TYR A 71 -0.71 15.91 -1.75
C TYR A 71 -2.23 16.00 -1.74
N ILE A 72 -2.87 14.91 -1.31
CA ILE A 72 -4.31 14.85 -1.08
C ILE A 72 -4.63 15.40 0.30
N VAL A 73 -3.82 15.04 1.30
CA VAL A 73 -3.87 15.64 2.64
C VAL A 73 -2.84 16.76 2.73
N PRO A 74 -3.22 17.99 3.14
CA PRO A 74 -2.29 19.07 3.40
C PRO A 74 -1.23 18.69 4.44
N THR A 75 0.03 18.96 4.16
CA THR A 75 1.15 18.69 5.08
C THR A 75 1.01 19.39 6.43
N THR A 76 0.32 20.53 6.48
CA THR A 76 0.01 21.26 7.73
C THR A 76 -0.88 20.45 8.68
N GLN A 77 -1.79 19.63 8.16
CA GLN A 77 -2.63 18.73 8.99
C GLN A 77 -1.81 17.57 9.58
N LEU A 78 -0.64 17.27 9.00
CA LEU A 78 0.23 16.18 9.43
C LEU A 78 1.27 16.61 10.49
N MET A 79 1.48 17.92 10.69
CA MET A 79 2.45 18.43 11.67
C MET A 79 2.11 18.03 13.10
N GLN A 80 0.86 18.22 13.52
CA GLN A 80 0.38 17.86 14.86
C GLN A 80 0.46 16.35 15.15
N PRO A 81 0.05 15.46 14.23
CA PRO A 81 0.36 14.03 14.31
C PRO A 81 1.83 13.72 14.60
N PHE A 82 2.77 14.32 13.87
CA PHE A 82 4.20 14.09 14.13
C PHE A 82 4.63 14.57 15.51
N ILE A 83 4.17 15.75 15.96
CA ILE A 83 4.50 16.27 17.30
C ILE A 83 4.09 15.27 18.39
N ARG A 84 2.88 14.70 18.26
CA ARG A 84 2.39 13.67 19.20
C ARG A 84 3.19 12.37 19.11
N GLU A 85 3.53 11.92 17.90
CA GLU A 85 4.29 10.70 17.67
C GLU A 85 5.74 10.80 18.19
N PHE A 86 6.34 11.99 18.15
CA PHE A 86 7.62 12.23 18.83
C PHE A 86 7.48 12.12 20.35
N GLY A 87 6.41 12.68 20.92
CA GLY A 87 6.04 12.51 22.33
C GLY A 87 7.02 13.08 23.37
N ASP A 88 8.08 13.76 22.92
CA ASP A 88 9.19 14.22 23.75
C ASP A 88 9.32 15.76 23.79
N GLY A 89 8.33 16.48 23.25
CA GLY A 89 8.35 17.93 23.14
C GLY A 89 9.04 18.46 21.88
N THR A 90 9.38 17.58 20.93
CA THR A 90 9.80 17.99 19.58
C THR A 90 8.70 18.81 18.89
N VAL A 91 9.04 20.01 18.42
CA VAL A 91 8.16 20.85 17.60
C VAL A 91 8.45 20.58 16.14
N VAL A 92 7.41 20.17 15.40
CA VAL A 92 7.53 19.80 13.99
C VAL A 92 7.19 20.99 13.12
N ASP A 93 8.23 21.35 12.39
CA ASP A 93 8.40 22.31 11.33
C ASP A 93 7.79 22.14 9.96
N LYS A 94 7.99 20.91 9.49
CA LYS A 94 8.00 20.59 8.09
C LYS A 94 7.67 19.13 7.94
N VAL A 95 6.69 18.87 7.09
CA VAL A 95 6.29 17.52 6.71
C VAL A 95 6.37 17.43 5.20
N MET A 96 6.94 16.33 4.70
CA MET A 96 7.10 16.09 3.27
C MET A 96 7.16 14.59 2.99
N ILE A 97 6.74 14.18 1.81
CA ILE A 97 6.97 12.84 1.28
C ILE A 97 8.26 12.85 0.46
N ARG A 98 9.12 11.85 0.68
CA ARG A 98 10.38 11.66 -0.02
C ARG A 98 10.39 10.33 -0.75
N LYS A 99 10.59 10.39 -2.06
CA LYS A 99 10.96 9.24 -2.89
C LYS A 99 12.42 8.89 -2.64
N VAL A 100 12.72 7.62 -2.42
CA VAL A 100 14.06 7.08 -2.23
C VAL A 100 14.24 5.93 -3.21
N GLN A 101 15.26 6.08 -4.04
CA GLN A 101 15.59 5.15 -5.11
C GLN A 101 17.08 5.36 -5.43
N GLU A 102 17.91 4.33 -5.27
CA GLU A 102 19.36 4.44 -5.48
C GLU A 102 19.70 4.46 -6.97
N THR A 103 19.10 3.54 -7.73
CA THR A 103 19.23 3.44 -9.18
C THR A 103 17.85 3.45 -9.84
N LYS A 104 17.77 3.76 -11.14
CA LYS A 104 16.46 3.82 -11.85
C LYS A 104 15.80 2.44 -11.95
N GLU A 105 16.59 1.40 -11.78
CA GLU A 105 16.24 -0.01 -11.81
C GLU A 105 15.63 -0.47 -10.48
N ASP A 106 15.95 0.21 -9.37
CA ASP A 106 15.39 -0.11 -8.06
C ASP A 106 13.93 0.31 -7.95
N GLU A 107 13.14 -0.46 -7.20
CA GLU A 107 11.78 -0.05 -6.86
C GLU A 107 11.81 1.20 -5.96
N PRO A 108 11.07 2.27 -6.28
CA PRO A 108 11.06 3.47 -5.44
C PRO A 108 10.30 3.21 -4.14
N ALA A 109 10.92 3.53 -3.00
CA ALA A 109 10.22 3.63 -1.73
C ALA A 109 9.80 5.08 -1.47
N TYR A 110 8.71 5.26 -0.75
CA TYR A 110 8.21 6.58 -0.36
C TYR A 110 8.14 6.66 1.16
N TYR A 111 8.67 7.74 1.72
CA TYR A 111 8.63 7.98 3.15
C TYR A 111 7.91 9.29 3.46
N LEU A 112 6.96 9.26 4.39
CA LEU A 112 6.45 10.48 5.02
C LEU A 112 7.43 10.92 6.10
N VAL A 113 8.03 12.09 5.89
CA VAL A 113 9.09 12.63 6.72
C VAL A 113 8.61 13.86 7.47
N GLY A 114 8.70 13.81 8.80
CA GLY A 114 8.52 14.95 9.70
C GLY A 114 9.86 15.44 10.23
N LEU A 115 10.13 16.74 10.10
CA LEU A 115 11.32 17.40 10.63
C LEU A 115 10.94 18.36 11.75
N GLY A 116 11.71 18.34 12.82
CA GLY A 116 11.46 19.18 13.98
C GLY A 116 12.69 19.44 14.81
N MET A 117 12.48 20.18 15.90
CA MET A 117 13.52 20.52 16.86
C MET A 117 13.06 20.24 18.28
N GLN A 118 14.00 19.82 19.12
CA GLN A 118 13.82 19.64 20.55
C GLN A 118 15.05 20.21 21.26
N ASN A 119 14.86 21.23 22.11
CA ASN A 119 15.95 21.88 22.83
C ASN A 119 17.11 22.36 21.92
N GLY A 120 16.78 22.88 20.73
CA GLY A 120 17.76 23.35 19.75
C GLY A 120 18.47 22.23 18.95
N ALA A 121 18.17 20.96 19.22
CA ALA A 121 18.70 19.82 18.47
C ALA A 121 17.72 19.35 17.41
N PHE A 122 18.23 19.04 16.22
CA PHE A 122 17.42 18.55 15.11
C PHE A 122 16.91 17.12 15.34
N ARG A 123 15.67 16.88 14.92
CA ARG A 123 14.97 15.59 14.98
C ARG A 123 14.31 15.32 13.65
N SER A 124 14.42 14.10 13.15
CA SER A 124 13.68 13.65 11.99
C SER A 124 13.00 12.31 12.27
N MET A 125 11.83 12.12 11.67
CA MET A 125 11.11 10.87 11.66
C MET A 125 10.67 10.59 10.23
N ALA A 126 10.90 9.37 9.76
CA ALA A 126 10.48 8.89 8.46
C ALA A 126 9.60 7.65 8.65
N LEU A 127 8.42 7.66 8.03
CA LEU A 127 7.47 6.56 8.04
C LEU A 127 7.33 6.02 6.62
N GLU A 128 7.49 4.71 6.44
CA GLU A 128 7.31 4.05 5.15
C GLU A 128 5.84 4.15 4.70
N LEU A 129 5.64 4.47 3.42
CA LEU A 129 4.33 4.57 2.79
C LEU A 129 4.10 3.38 1.87
N ASP A 130 2.87 2.89 1.86
CA ASP A 130 2.41 1.86 0.94
C ASP A 130 2.07 2.52 -0.40
N LEU A 131 2.73 2.09 -1.48
CA LEU A 131 2.41 2.49 -2.85
C LEU A 131 1.41 1.49 -3.45
N ALA A 132 0.21 1.97 -3.75
CA ALA A 132 -0.79 1.17 -4.44
C ALA A 132 -0.60 1.17 -5.98
N ALA A 133 -1.22 0.22 -6.66
CA ALA A 133 -1.11 0.05 -8.12
C ALA A 133 -1.65 1.26 -8.92
N ASP A 134 -2.51 2.08 -8.33
CA ASP A 134 -3.03 3.33 -8.90
C ASP A 134 -2.15 4.56 -8.58
N ASN A 135 -0.92 4.32 -8.10
CA ASN A 135 0.05 5.31 -7.65
C ASN A 135 -0.37 6.10 -6.40
N SER A 136 -1.40 5.66 -5.68
CA SER A 136 -1.81 6.28 -4.42
C SER A 136 -0.86 5.88 -3.29
N LEU A 137 -0.55 6.84 -2.42
CA LEU A 137 0.34 6.67 -1.28
C LEU A 137 -0.45 6.66 0.02
N TYR A 138 -0.37 5.56 0.75
CA TYR A 138 -1.07 5.33 2.00
C TYR A 138 -0.09 5.24 3.16
N LEU A 139 -0.50 5.71 4.33
CA LEU A 139 0.18 5.42 5.59
C LEU A 139 -0.68 4.47 6.41
N SER A 140 -0.19 3.25 6.63
CA SER A 140 -0.77 2.24 7.51
C SER A 140 -0.06 2.21 8.86
N SER A 141 -0.66 1.57 9.89
CA SER A 141 0.03 1.41 11.19
C SER A 141 1.19 0.41 11.14
N ASN A 142 1.23 -0.44 10.11
CA ASN A 142 2.31 -1.39 9.86
C ASN A 142 3.48 -0.78 9.08
N GLY A 143 3.40 0.49 8.68
CA GLY A 143 4.52 1.19 8.06
C GLY A 143 5.67 1.38 9.05
N ALA A 144 6.88 1.02 8.62
CA ALA A 144 8.09 1.14 9.42
C ALA A 144 8.36 2.60 9.82
N LYS A 145 8.75 2.82 11.07
CA LYS A 145 9.14 4.12 11.62
C LYS A 145 10.64 4.15 11.90
N HIS A 146 11.31 5.10 11.28
CA HIS A 146 12.69 5.45 11.55
C HIS A 146 12.74 6.83 12.20
N MET A 147 13.48 6.95 13.29
CA MET A 147 13.79 8.24 13.91
C MET A 147 15.28 8.46 13.85
N CYS A 148 15.68 9.67 13.50
CA CYS A 148 17.05 10.11 13.68
C CYS A 148 17.12 11.32 14.61
N LYS A 149 17.99 11.19 15.60
CA LYS A 149 18.13 12.09 16.73
C LYS A 149 19.54 12.67 16.71
N SER A 150 19.65 13.98 16.57
CA SER A 150 20.93 14.63 16.78
C SER A 150 21.38 14.52 18.25
N SER A 151 22.66 14.22 18.46
CA SER A 151 23.33 14.25 19.76
C SER A 151 24.32 15.42 19.82
N ALA A 152 25.03 15.57 20.95
CA ALA A 152 25.96 16.69 21.16
C ALA A 152 26.97 16.82 20.00
N GLY A 153 27.12 18.04 19.49
CA GLY A 153 28.09 18.37 18.43
C GLY A 153 27.57 18.21 17.00
N CYS A 154 26.45 17.53 16.77
CA CYS A 154 25.86 17.40 15.45
C CYS A 154 24.77 18.46 15.17
N GLY A 155 24.95 19.30 14.15
CA GLY A 155 23.92 20.27 13.78
C GLY A 155 22.72 19.63 13.09
N PHE A 156 22.97 18.63 12.24
CA PHE A 156 21.94 17.95 11.45
C PHE A 156 22.33 16.49 11.18
N CYS A 157 21.36 15.59 11.31
CA CYS A 157 21.52 14.17 10.98
C CYS A 157 20.67 13.78 9.77
N TYR A 158 21.25 13.03 8.84
CA TYR A 158 20.57 12.52 7.65
C TYR A 158 20.38 11.01 7.76
N PHE A 159 19.27 10.50 7.24
CA PHE A 159 19.09 9.06 7.09
C PHE A 159 20.09 8.50 6.09
N THR A 160 20.64 7.32 6.39
CA THR A 160 21.43 6.53 5.46
C THR A 160 20.55 5.48 4.81
N PHE A 161 20.90 5.09 3.59
CA PHE A 161 20.10 4.19 2.77
C PHE A 161 20.94 3.03 2.24
N SER A 162 20.29 1.90 2.02
CA SER A 162 20.79 0.81 1.18
C SER A 162 19.66 0.44 0.22
N GLY A 163 19.88 0.64 -1.08
CA GLY A 163 18.80 0.65 -2.06
C GLY A 163 17.76 1.72 -1.74
N ASN A 164 16.52 1.30 -1.54
CA ASN A 164 15.40 2.17 -1.20
C ASN A 164 15.05 2.18 0.32
N ARG A 165 15.82 1.46 1.16
CA ARG A 165 15.52 1.28 2.60
C ARG A 165 16.42 2.13 3.48
N ILE A 166 15.85 2.74 4.53
CA ILE A 166 16.62 3.42 5.57
C ILE A 166 17.33 2.38 6.43
N THR A 167 18.65 2.52 6.57
CA THR A 167 19.49 1.59 7.37
C THR A 167 20.01 2.20 8.66
N GLY A 168 19.99 3.53 8.77
CA GLY A 168 20.63 4.23 9.88
C GLY A 168 20.50 5.73 9.76
N CYS A 169 21.33 6.45 10.51
CA CYS A 169 21.53 7.87 10.26
C CYS A 169 22.92 8.35 10.69
N GLU A 170 23.38 9.40 10.01
CA GLU A 170 24.72 9.93 10.12
C GLU A 170 24.73 11.45 10.27
N CYS A 171 25.78 11.96 10.93
CA CYS A 171 25.94 13.38 11.13
C CYS A 171 26.47 14.08 9.87
N SER A 172 26.01 15.31 9.64
CA SER A 172 26.55 16.19 8.59
C SER A 172 28.05 16.45 8.72
N SER A 173 28.58 16.37 9.94
CA SER A 173 29.99 16.58 10.26
C SER A 173 30.61 15.31 10.81
N ARG A 174 31.79 14.96 10.28
CA ARG A 174 32.60 13.81 10.71
C ARG A 174 33.57 14.15 11.85
N ALA A 175 33.37 15.27 12.54
CA ALA A 175 34.21 15.65 13.67
C ALA A 175 34.09 14.61 14.82
N PRO A 176 35.19 14.32 15.53
CA PRO A 176 35.15 13.40 16.67
C PRO A 176 34.13 13.85 17.72
N GLY A 177 33.31 12.90 18.20
CA GLY A 177 32.27 13.17 19.20
C GLY A 177 30.91 13.55 18.60
N ASN A 178 30.84 13.88 17.31
CA ASN A 178 29.56 14.09 16.64
C ASN A 178 28.90 12.75 16.35
N ASN A 179 27.70 12.55 16.87
CA ASN A 179 26.96 11.31 16.65
C ASN A 179 25.48 11.58 16.37
N CYS A 180 24.82 10.61 15.74
CA CYS A 180 23.40 10.57 15.53
C CYS A 180 22.85 9.25 16.08
N GLU A 181 21.73 9.31 16.77
CA GLU A 181 21.05 8.13 17.27
C GLU A 181 19.91 7.77 16.31
N HIS A 182 20.01 6.57 15.72
CA HIS A 182 18.94 5.98 14.93
C HIS A 182 18.08 5.07 15.81
N ARG A 183 16.76 5.21 15.70
CA ARG A 183 15.79 4.28 16.31
C ARG A 183 14.84 3.77 15.24
N PHE A 184 14.52 2.48 15.32
CA PHE A 184 13.64 1.80 14.37
C PHE A 184 12.52 1.08 15.12
N THR A 185 11.32 1.17 14.57
CA THR A 185 10.20 0.28 14.93
C THR A 185 9.45 -0.12 13.67
N GLU A 186 9.04 -1.38 13.58
CA GLU A 186 8.29 -1.90 12.41
C GLU A 186 6.90 -1.28 12.25
N LYS A 187 6.36 -0.70 13.33
CA LYS A 187 5.03 -0.08 13.36
C LYS A 187 5.11 1.38 13.75
N ASN A 188 4.07 2.12 13.39
CA ASN A 188 3.89 3.52 13.77
C ASN A 188 2.48 3.78 14.30
N THR A 189 2.34 4.88 15.05
CA THR A 189 1.05 5.32 15.59
C THR A 189 0.67 6.72 15.14
N LEU A 190 1.31 7.24 14.07
CA LEU A 190 1.19 8.65 13.68
C LEU A 190 -0.28 9.07 13.50
N LEU A 191 -1.05 8.22 12.82
CA LEU A 191 -2.46 8.49 12.51
C LEU A 191 -3.44 7.81 13.47
N LYS A 192 -2.93 7.21 14.54
CA LYS A 192 -3.75 6.65 15.61
C LYS A 192 -4.49 7.80 16.30
N ASP A 193 -5.81 7.63 16.48
CA ASP A 193 -6.69 8.62 17.11
C ASP A 193 -6.70 10.00 16.41
N VAL A 194 -6.25 10.07 15.16
CA VAL A 194 -6.34 11.28 14.33
C VAL A 194 -7.74 11.38 13.74
N PRO A 195 -8.46 12.51 13.92
CA PRO A 195 -9.72 12.78 13.24
C PRO A 195 -9.57 12.64 11.72
N VAL A 196 -10.69 12.55 11.01
CA VAL A 196 -10.68 12.47 9.54
C VAL A 196 -9.87 13.65 8.96
N LEU A 197 -8.79 13.31 8.25
CA LEU A 197 -7.94 14.28 7.57
C LEU A 197 -8.71 14.84 6.38
N ARG A 198 -8.76 16.17 6.24
CA ARG A 198 -9.52 16.79 5.15
C ARG A 198 -8.72 16.77 3.86
N SER A 199 -9.34 16.27 2.80
CA SER A 199 -8.77 16.26 1.46
C SER A 199 -8.80 17.65 0.82
N THR A 200 -7.74 18.01 0.12
CA THR A 200 -7.69 19.22 -0.73
C THR A 200 -8.66 19.13 -1.91
N ARG A 201 -9.04 17.92 -2.33
CA ARG A 201 -9.89 17.67 -3.50
C ARG A 201 -11.38 17.92 -3.21
N GLU A 202 -11.83 17.68 -1.98
CA GLU A 202 -13.24 17.89 -1.58
C GLU A 202 -13.65 19.37 -1.60
N GLY A 203 -12.73 20.30 -1.31
CA GLY A 203 -13.01 21.73 -1.29
C GLY A 203 -13.23 22.39 -2.66
N ARG A 204 -12.79 21.77 -3.76
CA ARG A 204 -12.93 22.36 -5.11
C ARG A 204 -14.28 22.08 -5.79
N GLY A 205 -15.08 21.14 -5.26
CA GLY A 205 -16.37 20.76 -5.85
C GLY A 205 -17.57 21.63 -5.42
N ALA A 206 -17.44 22.41 -4.34
CA ALA A 206 -18.58 23.10 -3.71
C ALA A 206 -18.79 24.56 -4.17
N GLY A 207 -17.95 25.07 -5.07
CA GLY A 207 -17.91 26.49 -5.46
C GLY A 207 -18.39 26.80 -6.87
N LYS A 208 -19.51 26.22 -7.32
CA LYS A 208 -20.25 26.68 -8.51
C LYS A 208 -21.74 26.34 -8.35
N ARG A 209 -22.52 27.26 -7.78
CA ARG A 209 -23.94 27.45 -8.07
C ARG A 209 -24.25 28.94 -8.03
#